data_AF-A0A7K4RKN7-F1
#
_entry.id   AF-A0A7K4RKN7-F1
#
_cell.length_a   1.000
_cell.length_b   1.000
_cell.length_c   1.000
_cell.angle_alpha   90.00
_cell.angle_beta   90.00
_cell.angle_gamma   90.00
#
_symmetry.space_group_name_H-M   'P 1'
#
loop_
_entity.id
_entity.type
_entity.pdbx_description
1 polymer ?
#
loop_
_entity_poly.entity_id
_entity_poly.type
_entity_poly.pdbx_seq_one_letter_code
_entity_poly.pdbx_strand_id
1 'polypeptide(L)'
;EFSLTALPPLLFPTYFQCHTFYIAYTKRYWVDLAWMMTFYIKFFFIYGSLLEIKSLLAYYFIFRMLESSWFVWVSQMNHIPMDIYYDNNLDWMSTQLKATCNVEQSLFNDWFTGHLNFQIEH
;
A
#
# COMPACT_ATOMS: atom_id res chain seq x y z
N GLU A 1 5.30 -24.65 1.55
CA GLU A 1 3.83 -24.48 1.41
C GLU A 1 3.54 -22.99 1.31
N PHE A 2 2.90 -22.54 0.24
CA PHE A 2 2.50 -21.14 0.11
C PHE A 2 1.26 -20.95 0.98
N SER A 3 1.41 -20.35 2.17
CA SER A 3 0.27 -20.08 3.05
C SER A 3 -0.65 -19.09 2.35
N LEU A 4 -1.97 -19.37 2.32
CA LEU A 4 -2.99 -18.50 1.72
C LEU A 4 -2.93 -17.05 2.26
N THR A 5 -2.40 -16.87 3.47
CA THR A 5 -2.18 -15.57 4.11
C THR A 5 -1.07 -14.71 3.48
N ALA A 6 -0.19 -15.31 2.67
CA ALA A 6 0.89 -14.62 1.97
C ALA A 6 0.46 -14.11 0.57
N LEU A 7 -0.79 -14.33 0.17
CA LEU A 7 -1.29 -13.77 -1.09
C LEU A 7 -1.33 -12.24 -1.01
N PRO A 8 -0.99 -11.53 -2.10
CA PRO A 8 -0.88 -10.07 -2.11
C PRO A 8 -2.12 -9.33 -1.55
N PRO A 9 -3.37 -9.77 -1.81
CA PRO A 9 -4.57 -9.13 -1.25
C PRO A 9 -4.81 -9.44 0.25
N LEU A 10 -4.25 -10.52 0.78
CA LEU A 10 -4.47 -10.99 2.15
C LEU A 10 -3.31 -10.67 3.11
N LEU A 11 -2.20 -10.20 2.57
CA LEU A 11 -0.96 -9.91 3.30
C LEU A 11 -1.18 -8.86 4.40
N PHE A 12 -1.84 -7.75 4.10
CA PHE A 12 -2.13 -6.68 5.06
C PHE A 12 -3.22 -7.01 6.09
N PRO A 13 -4.38 -7.59 5.72
CA PRO A 13 -5.42 -7.91 6.69
C PRO A 13 -5.02 -9.00 7.68
N THR A 14 -4.07 -9.88 7.33
CA THR A 14 -3.71 -11.03 8.17
C THR A 14 -2.31 -10.91 8.76
N TYR A 15 -1.27 -10.98 7.92
CA TYR A 15 0.12 -11.06 8.38
C TYR A 15 0.60 -9.76 9.02
N PHE A 16 0.51 -8.63 8.31
CA PHE A 16 0.99 -7.35 8.85
C PHE A 16 0.21 -6.90 10.07
N GLN A 17 -1.09 -7.18 10.10
CA GLN A 17 -1.93 -6.86 11.24
C GLN A 17 -1.39 -7.53 12.52
N CYS A 18 -1.25 -8.85 12.50
CA CYS A 18 -0.72 -9.61 13.64
C CYS A 18 0.73 -9.22 13.96
N HIS A 19 1.57 -9.05 12.94
CA HIS A 19 2.98 -8.72 13.10
C HIS A 19 3.19 -7.35 13.73
N THR A 20 2.40 -6.35 13.35
CA THR A 20 2.48 -4.98 13.89
C THR A 20 2.16 -4.97 15.39
N PHE A 21 1.08 -5.64 15.80
CA PHE A 21 0.75 -5.79 17.21
C PHE A 21 1.82 -6.56 17.99
N TYR A 22 2.34 -7.64 17.40
CA TYR A 22 3.42 -8.43 17.99
C TYR A 22 4.67 -7.58 18.25
N ILE A 23 5.10 -6.77 17.26
CA ILE A 23 6.24 -5.86 17.41
C ILE A 23 5.96 -4.79 18.46
N ALA A 24 4.81 -4.11 18.37
CA ALA A 24 4.47 -3.02 19.29
C ALA A 24 4.49 -3.49 20.75
N TYR A 25 3.93 -4.69 21.00
CA TYR A 25 3.97 -5.32 22.33
C TYR A 25 5.39 -5.73 22.75
N THR A 26 6.11 -6.45 21.88
CA THR A 26 7.46 -6.98 22.19
C THR A 26 8.48 -5.86 22.42
N LYS A 27 8.43 -4.80 21.61
CA LYS A 27 9.31 -3.63 21.71
C LYS A 27 8.85 -2.61 22.75
N ARG A 28 7.71 -2.86 23.43
CA ARG A 28 7.14 -1.99 24.47
C ARG A 28 6.84 -0.57 23.96
N TYR A 29 6.38 -0.45 22.72
CA TYR A 29 5.92 0.80 22.15
C TYR A 29 4.50 1.10 22.64
N TRP A 30 4.39 1.41 23.94
CA TRP A 30 3.11 1.61 24.62
C TRP A 30 2.31 2.79 24.05
N VAL A 31 3.00 3.85 23.63
CA VAL A 31 2.35 5.02 23.01
C VAL A 31 1.73 4.62 21.67
N ASP A 32 2.47 3.91 20.82
CA ASP A 32 1.97 3.44 19.53
C ASP A 32 0.83 2.45 19.72
N LEU A 33 0.95 1.54 20.69
CA LEU A 33 -0.11 0.59 21.03
C LEU A 33 -1.37 1.31 21.50
N ALA A 34 -1.25 2.36 22.33
CA ALA A 34 -2.39 3.17 22.77
C ALA A 34 -3.06 3.86 21.56
N TRP A 35 -2.29 4.45 20.65
CA TRP A 35 -2.83 5.04 19.42
C TRP A 35 -3.54 4.02 18.54
N MET A 36 -2.95 2.84 18.34
CA MET A 36 -3.60 1.74 17.62
C MET A 36 -4.94 1.36 18.27
N MET A 37 -4.99 1.22 19.59
CA MET A 37 -6.23 0.90 20.30
C MET A 37 -7.28 2.01 20.15
N THR A 38 -6.89 3.29 20.23
CA THR A 38 -7.83 4.40 20.02
C THR A 38 -8.44 4.39 18.62
N PHE A 39 -7.70 3.97 17.60
CA PHE A 39 -8.23 3.79 16.25
C PHE A 39 -9.37 2.76 16.23
N TYR A 40 -9.16 1.56 16.79
CA TYR A 40 -10.20 0.53 16.82
C TYR A 40 -11.41 0.97 17.64
N ILE A 41 -11.19 1.60 18.80
CA ILE A 41 -12.27 2.13 19.63
C ILE A 41 -13.12 3.12 18.83
N LYS A 42 -12.50 4.10 18.16
CA LYS A 42 -13.21 5.08 17.33
C LYS A 42 -13.93 4.42 16.16
N PHE A 43 -13.29 3.45 15.50
CA PHE A 43 -13.89 2.70 14.40
C PHE A 43 -15.17 1.98 14.86
N PHE A 44 -15.12 1.25 15.98
CA PHE A 44 -16.28 0.58 16.54
C PHE A 44 -17.38 1.55 16.99
N PHE A 45 -17.04 2.70 17.60
CA PHE A 45 -18.06 3.67 18.01
C PHE A 45 -18.75 4.35 16.82
N ILE A 46 -17.99 4.75 15.80
CA ILE A 46 -18.53 5.46 14.64
C ILE A 46 -19.33 4.51 13.76
N TYR A 47 -18.76 3.36 13.41
CA TYR A 47 -19.37 2.44 12.46
C TYR A 47 -20.28 1.41 13.13
N GLY A 48 -20.09 1.10 14.41
CA GLY A 48 -20.91 0.10 15.12
C GLY A 48 -22.34 0.55 15.40
N SER A 49 -22.60 1.87 15.43
CA SER A 49 -23.98 2.38 15.47
C SER A 49 -24.67 2.36 14.10
N LEU A 50 -23.89 2.27 13.01
CA LEU A 50 -24.40 2.35 11.63
C LEU A 50 -24.55 0.97 10.98
N LEU A 51 -23.67 0.03 11.32
CA LEU A 51 -23.54 -1.28 10.68
C LEU A 51 -23.68 -2.38 11.72
N GLU A 52 -24.37 -3.47 11.36
CA GLU A 52 -24.34 -4.70 12.15
C GLU A 52 -22.92 -5.26 12.26
N ILE A 53 -22.62 -6.01 13.33
CA ILE A 53 -21.27 -6.54 13.61
C ILE A 53 -20.68 -7.30 12.41
N LYS A 54 -21.49 -8.11 11.71
CA LYS A 54 -21.04 -8.86 10.52
C LYS A 54 -20.68 -7.93 9.36
N SER A 55 -21.49 -6.90 9.13
CA SER A 55 -21.27 -5.91 8.08
C SER A 55 -20.05 -5.04 8.40
N LEU A 56 -19.86 -4.66 9.66
CA LEU A 56 -18.69 -3.91 10.12
C LEU A 56 -17.39 -4.70 9.95
N LEU A 57 -17.39 -6.00 10.26
CA LEU A 57 -16.24 -6.87 10.04
C LEU A 57 -15.94 -7.03 8.55
N ALA A 58 -16.96 -7.24 7.72
CA ALA A 58 -16.81 -7.32 6.27
C ALA A 58 -16.29 -6.01 5.68
N TYR A 59 -16.81 -4.87 6.12
CA TYR A 59 -16.36 -3.53 5.75
C TYR A 59 -14.87 -3.35 6.07
N TYR A 60 -14.47 -3.63 7.32
CA TYR A 60 -13.07 -3.58 7.71
C TYR A 60 -12.19 -4.47 6.83
N PHE A 61 -12.61 -5.70 6.58
CA PHE A 61 -11.84 -6.66 5.79
C PHE A 61 -11.67 -6.20 4.32
N ILE A 62 -12.73 -5.71 3.68
CA ILE A 62 -12.67 -5.20 2.30
C ILE A 62 -11.70 -4.02 2.20
N PHE A 63 -11.77 -3.05 3.12
CA PHE A 63 -10.85 -1.92 3.12
C PHE A 63 -9.40 -2.36 3.28
N ARG A 64 -9.13 -3.34 4.15
CA ARG A 64 -7.78 -3.90 4.31
C ARG A 64 -7.30 -4.67 3.08
N MET A 65 -8.18 -5.35 2.35
CA MET A 65 -7.84 -5.99 1.08
C MET A 65 -7.52 -4.98 -0.02
N LEU A 66 -8.28 -3.89 -0.09
CA LEU A 66 -8.02 -2.78 -1.02
C LEU A 66 -6.67 -2.14 -0.71
N GLU A 67 -6.37 -1.86 0.56
CA GLU A 67 -5.07 -1.35 1.01
C GLU A 67 -3.92 -2.31 0.64
N SER A 68 -4.10 -3.61 0.86
CA SER A 68 -3.11 -4.63 0.50
C SER A 68 -2.82 -4.62 -1.01
N SER A 69 -3.88 -4.59 -1.82
CA SER A 69 -3.78 -4.61 -3.29
C SER A 69 -3.15 -3.32 -3.82
N TRP A 70 -3.56 -2.18 -3.23
CA TRP A 70 -3.01 -0.87 -3.47
C TRP A 70 -1.51 -0.82 -3.17
N PHE A 71 -1.09 -1.28 -1.99
CA PHE A 71 0.31 -1.32 -1.59
C PHE A 71 1.15 -2.21 -2.52
N VAL A 72 0.62 -3.37 -2.92
CA VAL A 72 1.30 -4.27 -3.86
C VAL A 72 1.46 -3.59 -5.20
N TRP A 73 0.41 -2.96 -5.74
CA TRP A 73 0.52 -2.17 -6.97
C TRP A 73 1.61 -1.10 -6.85
N VAL A 74 1.61 -0.35 -5.75
CA VAL A 74 2.61 0.71 -5.54
C VAL A 74 4.02 0.17 -5.48
N SER A 75 4.25 -0.88 -4.69
CA SER A 75 5.58 -1.46 -4.52
C SER A 75 6.09 -2.22 -5.74
N GLN A 76 5.21 -2.66 -6.64
CA GLN A 76 5.56 -3.44 -7.82
C GLN A 76 5.53 -2.64 -9.14
N MET A 77 5.11 -1.36 -9.13
CA MET A 77 5.09 -0.57 -10.37
C MET A 77 6.47 -0.41 -11.01
N ASN A 78 7.54 -0.50 -10.20
CA ASN A 78 8.94 -0.45 -10.63
C ASN A 78 9.43 -1.78 -11.25
N HIS A 79 8.50 -2.62 -11.72
CA HIS A 79 8.78 -3.77 -12.56
C HIS A 79 7.99 -3.70 -13.87
N ILE A 80 7.32 -2.57 -14.14
CA ILE A 80 6.62 -2.35 -15.40
C ILE A 80 7.70 -2.11 -16.47
N PRO A 81 7.83 -2.99 -17.46
CA PRO A 81 8.89 -2.86 -18.45
C PRO A 81 8.72 -1.56 -19.24
N MET A 82 9.80 -0.79 -19.33
CA MET A 82 9.83 0.39 -20.17
C MET A 82 9.85 0.00 -21.65
N ASP A 83 9.10 0.74 -22.47
CA ASP A 83 9.14 0.57 -23.91
C ASP A 83 10.54 0.87 -24.46
N ILE A 84 11.06 -0.03 -25.30
CA ILE A 84 12.34 0.14 -25.97
C ILE A 84 12.12 1.01 -27.21
N TYR A 85 12.54 2.28 -27.14
CA TYR A 85 12.48 3.21 -28.25
C TYR A 85 13.78 3.23 -29.05
N TYR A 86 13.69 3.44 -30.37
CA TYR A 86 14.84 3.85 -31.18
C TYR A 86 15.28 5.25 -30.78
N ASP A 87 16.57 5.56 -30.97
CA ASP A 87 17.12 6.88 -30.64
C ASP A 87 16.37 7.99 -31.39
N ASN A 88 15.70 8.83 -30.61
CA ASN A 88 14.90 9.96 -31.10
C ASN A 88 15.64 11.31 -30.96
N ASN A 89 16.96 11.30 -30.70
CA ASN A 89 17.76 12.50 -30.42
C ASN A 89 17.17 13.37 -29.30
N LEU A 90 16.63 12.76 -28.25
CA LEU A 90 16.17 13.48 -27.06
C LEU A 90 17.38 14.00 -26.29
N ASP A 91 17.24 15.17 -25.66
CA ASP A 91 18.28 15.67 -24.77
C ASP A 91 18.46 14.74 -23.56
N TRP A 92 19.64 14.81 -22.94
CA TRP A 92 20.00 13.96 -21.81
C TRP A 92 19.02 14.09 -20.64
N MET A 93 18.54 15.30 -20.34
CA MET A 93 17.66 15.55 -19.19
C MET A 93 16.27 14.95 -19.43
N SER A 94 15.71 15.12 -20.64
CA SER A 94 14.45 14.48 -21.04
C SER A 94 14.53 12.96 -21.06
N THR A 95 15.66 12.42 -21.52
CA THR A 95 15.90 10.96 -21.54
C THR A 95 15.99 10.40 -20.12
N GLN A 96 16.71 11.10 -19.24
CA GLN A 96 16.84 10.71 -17.84
C GLN A 96 15.48 10.72 -17.13
N LEU A 97 14.66 11.76 -17.31
CA LEU A 97 13.33 11.83 -16.71
C LEU A 97 12.42 10.69 -17.18
N LYS A 98 12.42 10.39 -18.48
CA LYS A 98 11.64 9.26 -19.03
C LYS A 98 12.13 7.91 -18.48
N ALA A 99 13.45 7.71 -18.41
CA ALA A 99 14.05 6.49 -17.88
C ALA A 99 13.74 6.27 -16.38
N THR A 100 13.45 7.33 -15.64
CA THR A 100 13.07 7.24 -14.22
C THR A 100 11.57 7.13 -13.98
N CYS A 101 10.72 7.26 -14.99
CA CYS A 101 9.27 7.38 -14.84
C CYS A 101 8.61 6.04 -15.21
N ASN A 102 8.14 5.29 -14.21
CA ASN A 102 7.60 3.93 -14.40
C ASN A 102 6.14 3.93 -14.85
N VAL A 103 5.41 4.99 -14.52
CA VAL A 103 4.02 5.24 -14.93
C VAL A 103 3.91 6.69 -15.34
N GLU A 104 3.14 6.99 -16.40
CA GLU A 104 2.94 8.35 -16.90
C GLU A 104 2.72 9.36 -15.77
N GLN A 105 3.51 10.42 -15.76
CA GLN A 105 3.37 11.45 -14.73
C GLN A 105 2.01 12.13 -14.86
N SER A 106 1.26 12.14 -13.77
CA SER A 106 0.05 12.95 -13.65
C SER A 106 -0.17 13.29 -12.18
N LEU A 107 -0.92 14.37 -11.91
CA LEU A 107 -1.27 14.73 -10.52
C LEU A 107 -1.97 13.58 -9.78
N PHE A 108 -2.76 12.78 -10.50
CA PHE A 108 -3.39 11.59 -9.93
C PHE A 108 -2.34 10.53 -9.61
N ASN A 109 -1.45 10.18 -10.55
CA ASN A 109 -0.46 9.14 -10.33
C ASN A 109 0.55 9.54 -9.23
N ASP A 110 0.95 10.80 -9.17
CA ASP A 110 1.84 11.31 -8.12
C ASP A 110 1.17 11.21 -6.73
N TRP A 111 -0.09 11.64 -6.61
CA TRP A 111 -0.85 11.52 -5.36
C TRP A 111 -1.12 10.07 -4.98
N PHE A 112 -1.59 9.28 -5.95
CA PHE A 112 -1.97 7.89 -5.78
C PHE A 112 -0.72 7.17 -5.28
N THR A 113 0.33 7.08 -6.10
CA THR A 113 1.57 6.34 -5.77
C THR A 113 2.40 6.94 -4.63
N GLY A 114 2.10 8.15 -4.17
CA GLY A 114 2.92 8.86 -3.19
C GLY A 114 4.27 9.27 -3.76
N HIS A 115 4.31 9.64 -5.05
CA HIS A 115 5.51 9.99 -5.83
C HIS A 115 6.49 8.82 -6.08
N LEU A 116 6.08 7.58 -5.79
CA LEU A 116 6.86 6.38 -6.04
C LEU A 116 6.83 5.92 -7.51
N ASN A 117 6.14 6.67 -8.38
CA ASN A 117 6.18 6.51 -9.84
C ASN A 117 7.52 6.91 -10.48
N PHE A 118 8.43 7.50 -9.69
CA PHE A 118 9.79 7.82 -10.13
C PHE A 118 10.80 6.87 -9.47
N GLN A 119 11.31 5.90 -10.23
CA GLN A 119 12.42 5.07 -9.81
C GLN A 119 13.33 4.78 -11.00
N ILE A 120 14.65 4.81 -10.76
CA ILE A 120 15.63 4.33 -11.75
C ILE A 120 15.57 2.80 -11.72
N GLU A 121 15.01 2.19 -12.76
CA GLU A 121 15.24 0.77 -13.03
C GLU A 121 16.64 0.59 -13.66
N HIS A 122 17.33 -0.49 -13.29
CA HIS A 122 18.73 -0.77 -13.67
C HIS A 122 18.89 -1.17 -15.13
#